data_AF-A0A3D2GK39-F1
#
_entry.id   AF-A0A3D2GK39-F1
#
_cell.length_a   1.000
_cell.length_b   1.000
_cell.length_c   1.000
_cell.angle_alpha   90.00
_cell.angle_beta   90.00
_cell.angle_gamma   90.00
#
_symmetry.space_group_name_H-M   'P 1'
#
loop_
_entity.id
_entity.type
_entity.pdbx_description
1 polymer ?
#
loop_
_entity_poly.entity_id
_entity_poly.type
_entity_poly.pdbx_seq_one_letter_code
_entity_poly.pdbx_strand_id
1 'polypeptide(L)'
;AVVRMAAFHDHCQLPTLGGRPPLGGHILSHDQVEAVLMRRAGYEVRVWPIEDESFEENPPSLPDFVKRELRWCQGNLQYFGLLGMRDIKPVSRMQLVLAILMYTGAPAWMLFILTGTAQVMLGHYNLLGSEYAAAGAYPAELGLGLFITIMTLSLSPKFMGVACVLFSARERQRYGGGLIVAINALLEFITSALMAPVVAFTEAIFIAGLPFGRQIKWDVQRRDGRAVSWYEAAHAYLPHTLFGVALTAVFWNYNSVFILWAAPLLAGFMLSIPLTVLTSSHWFGAFSVRTGLFAIPEDRDMPLILRQIACRGQSTPAVSGDLQSTLQPVTEAA
;
A
#
# COMPACT_ATOMS: atom_id res chain seq x y z
N ALA A 1 -2.29 16.29 8.99
CA ALA A 1 -0.97 16.88 9.32
C ALA A 1 -1.15 18.27 9.90
N VAL A 2 -0.34 18.66 10.89
CA VAL A 2 -0.34 20.02 11.45
C VAL A 2 0.95 20.71 11.01
N VAL A 3 0.83 21.87 10.37
CA VAL A 3 1.97 22.62 9.83
C VAL A 3 1.99 24.05 10.35
N ARG A 4 3.18 24.62 10.51
CA ARG A 4 3.35 26.05 10.79
C ARG A 4 3.22 26.80 9.47
N MET A 5 2.07 27.44 9.24
CA MET A 5 1.72 28.04 7.95
C MET A 5 2.78 29.00 7.39
N ALA A 6 3.27 29.95 8.20
CA ALA A 6 4.30 30.90 7.76
C ALA A 6 5.59 30.20 7.31
N ALA A 7 6.13 29.33 8.17
CA ALA A 7 7.34 28.56 7.85
C ALA A 7 7.16 27.66 6.62
N PHE A 8 5.99 27.04 6.49
CA PHE A 8 5.67 26.18 5.35
C PHE A 8 5.62 27.01 4.06
N HIS A 9 4.95 28.17 4.09
CA HIS A 9 4.89 29.09 2.97
C HIS A 9 6.29 29.58 2.53
N ASP A 10 7.13 29.97 3.49
CA ASP A 10 8.44 30.56 3.22
C ASP A 10 9.49 29.54 2.72
N HIS A 11 9.33 28.26 3.04
CA HIS A 11 10.39 27.26 2.85
C HIS A 11 10.00 26.01 2.06
N CYS A 12 8.71 25.70 1.89
CA CYS A 12 8.26 24.44 1.30
C CYS A 12 7.80 24.58 -0.16
N GLN A 13 8.26 25.61 -0.88
CA GLN A 13 8.01 25.68 -2.31
C GLN A 13 8.69 24.49 -3.02
N LEU A 14 7.85 23.63 -3.62
CA LEU A 14 8.31 22.42 -4.29
C LEU A 14 9.05 22.76 -5.58
N PRO A 15 10.22 22.15 -5.84
CA PRO A 15 10.87 22.28 -7.12
C PRO A 15 10.12 21.47 -8.19
N THR A 16 10.15 21.96 -9.43
CA THR A 16 9.79 21.15 -10.59
C THR A 16 11.02 20.34 -11.01
N LEU A 17 10.87 19.02 -11.14
CA LEU A 17 11.97 18.16 -11.55
C LEU A 17 12.26 18.32 -13.05
N GLY A 18 13.54 18.42 -13.39
CA GLY A 18 13.99 18.41 -14.77
C GLY A 18 13.78 17.05 -15.45
N GLY A 19 13.79 17.04 -16.78
CA GLY A 19 13.60 15.84 -17.58
C GLY A 19 12.15 15.60 -18.02
N ARG A 20 11.93 14.50 -18.75
CA ARG A 20 10.60 14.12 -19.25
C ARG A 20 9.85 13.26 -18.22
N PRO A 21 8.50 13.26 -18.23
CA PRO A 21 7.72 12.26 -17.51
C PRO A 21 8.17 10.83 -17.87
N PRO A 22 8.07 9.84 -16.95
CA PRO A 22 7.33 9.87 -15.68
C PRO A 22 8.11 10.39 -14.45
N LEU A 23 9.44 10.55 -14.55
CA LEU A 23 10.28 10.93 -13.40
C LEU A 23 10.59 12.44 -13.32
N GLY A 24 10.40 13.19 -14.41
CA GLY A 24 10.42 14.65 -14.41
C GLY A 24 9.06 15.27 -14.11
N GLY A 25 9.00 16.60 -14.01
CA GLY A 25 7.78 17.37 -13.80
C GLY A 25 7.43 17.64 -12.34
N HIS A 26 6.14 17.81 -12.05
CA HIS A 26 5.65 18.05 -10.70
C HIS A 26 5.79 16.82 -9.82
N ILE A 27 6.19 17.03 -8.57
CA ILE A 27 6.37 15.97 -7.57
C ILE A 27 4.99 15.46 -7.14
N LEU A 28 4.75 14.15 -7.28
CA LEU A 28 3.48 13.53 -6.90
C LEU A 28 3.38 13.28 -5.39
N SER A 29 4.45 12.76 -4.79
CA SER A 29 4.55 12.52 -3.34
C SER A 29 5.24 13.72 -2.67
N HIS A 30 4.52 14.81 -2.46
CA HIS A 30 5.13 16.06 -1.98
C HIS A 30 5.41 16.10 -0.47
N ASP A 31 4.63 15.38 0.33
CA ASP A 31 4.64 15.38 1.79
C ASP A 31 6.03 15.11 2.41
N GLN A 32 6.72 14.07 1.95
CA GLN A 32 8.06 13.74 2.40
C GLN A 32 9.08 14.81 1.96
N VAL A 33 8.89 15.42 0.78
CA VAL A 33 9.76 16.50 0.29
C VAL A 33 9.57 17.76 1.13
N GLU A 34 8.33 18.12 1.43
CA GLU A 34 7.99 19.24 2.32
C GLU A 34 8.57 19.03 3.72
N ALA A 35 8.52 17.80 4.26
CA ALA A 35 9.20 17.46 5.50
C ALA A 35 10.73 17.68 5.42
N VAL A 36 11.36 17.28 4.31
CA VAL A 36 12.79 17.55 4.07
C VAL A 36 13.08 19.04 4.00
N LEU A 37 12.23 19.83 3.33
CA LEU A 37 12.37 21.27 3.19
C LEU A 37 12.20 22.00 4.54
N MET A 38 11.23 21.59 5.36
CA MET A 38 11.08 22.08 6.73
C MET A 38 12.32 21.77 7.58
N ARG A 39 12.85 20.54 7.48
CA ARG A 39 14.08 20.14 8.19
C ARG A 39 15.28 20.95 7.74
N ARG A 40 15.40 21.25 6.44
CA ARG A 40 16.42 22.12 5.86
C ARG A 40 16.33 23.54 6.42
N ALA A 41 15.12 24.07 6.57
CA ALA A 41 14.86 25.40 7.16
C ALA A 41 15.07 25.48 8.69
N GLY A 42 15.59 24.42 9.32
CA GLY A 42 15.88 24.42 10.75
C GLY A 42 14.72 23.97 11.64
N TYR A 43 13.52 23.76 11.09
CA TYR A 43 12.38 23.28 11.84
C TYR A 43 12.51 21.79 12.20
N GLU A 44 11.76 21.41 13.22
CA GLU A 44 11.57 20.02 13.58
C GLU A 44 10.33 19.46 12.88
N VAL A 45 10.43 18.21 12.45
CA VAL A 45 9.31 17.44 11.90
C VAL A 45 9.22 16.18 12.75
N ARG A 46 8.03 15.91 13.29
CA ARG A 46 7.76 14.78 14.20
C ARG A 46 6.60 13.97 13.67
N VAL A 47 6.71 12.66 13.79
CA VAL A 47 5.55 11.76 13.73
C VAL A 47 5.00 11.68 15.14
N TRP A 48 3.72 11.97 15.30
CA TRP A 48 3.01 11.85 16.58
C TRP A 48 2.21 10.54 16.53
N PRO A 49 2.68 9.45 17.18
CA PRO A 49 2.09 8.12 17.03
C PRO A 49 0.87 7.96 17.95
N ILE A 50 -0.05 8.91 17.89
CA ILE A 50 -1.35 8.83 18.55
C ILE A 50 -2.41 8.73 17.45
N GLU A 51 -3.19 7.66 17.51
CA GLU A 51 -4.23 7.32 16.54
C GLU A 51 -5.57 7.96 16.96
N ASP A 52 -5.57 9.27 17.21
CA ASP A 52 -6.78 10.02 17.56
C ASP A 52 -7.13 11.09 16.51
N GLU A 53 -8.45 11.28 16.32
CA GLU A 53 -9.03 12.37 15.55
C GLU A 53 -8.61 12.49 14.07
N SER A 54 -8.11 11.40 13.46
CA SER A 54 -7.85 11.29 12.03
C SER A 54 -8.87 10.36 11.37
N PHE A 55 -9.87 10.93 10.71
CA PHE A 55 -10.95 10.19 10.03
C PHE A 55 -10.66 9.98 8.54
N GLU A 56 -9.39 9.77 8.19
CA GLU A 56 -8.99 9.49 6.81
C GLU A 56 -9.31 8.04 6.44
N GLU A 57 -10.05 7.86 5.34
CA GLU A 57 -10.43 6.55 4.86
C GLU A 57 -9.43 6.00 3.84
N ASN A 58 -9.24 4.68 3.87
CA ASN A 58 -8.51 3.99 2.83
C ASN A 58 -9.35 3.86 1.55
N PRO A 59 -8.71 3.71 0.37
CA PRO A 59 -9.41 3.47 -0.88
C PRO A 59 -10.38 2.28 -0.77
N PRO A 60 -11.61 2.40 -1.30
CA PRO A 60 -12.70 1.47 -1.00
C PRO A 60 -12.57 0.11 -1.71
N SER A 61 -11.59 -0.07 -2.60
CA SER A 61 -11.40 -1.29 -3.37
C SER A 61 -9.92 -1.56 -3.64
N LEU A 62 -9.56 -2.83 -3.89
CA LEU A 62 -8.19 -3.21 -4.23
C LEU A 62 -7.66 -2.47 -5.49
N PRO A 63 -8.45 -2.29 -6.58
CA PRO A 63 -8.02 -1.45 -7.71
C PRO A 63 -7.71 -0.01 -7.33
N ASP A 64 -8.53 0.61 -6.47
CA ASP A 64 -8.33 2.00 -6.07
C ASP A 64 -7.14 2.13 -5.10
N PHE A 65 -6.94 1.13 -4.24
CA PHE A 65 -5.74 0.99 -3.41
C PHE A 65 -4.48 0.91 -4.27
N VAL A 66 -4.43 -0.03 -5.22
CA VAL A 66 -3.30 -0.20 -6.14
C VAL A 66 -3.03 1.07 -6.95
N LYS A 67 -4.07 1.75 -7.45
CA LYS A 67 -3.88 3.04 -8.16
C LYS A 67 -3.23 4.11 -7.26
N ARG A 68 -3.59 4.17 -5.98
CA ARG A 68 -2.94 5.06 -5.01
C ARG A 68 -1.48 4.66 -4.81
N GLU A 69 -1.20 3.38 -4.58
CA GLU A 69 0.18 2.88 -4.44
C GLU A 69 1.03 3.21 -5.66
N LEU A 70 0.50 3.09 -6.88
CA LEU A 70 1.24 3.46 -8.10
C LEU A 70 1.57 4.96 -8.18
N ARG A 71 0.72 5.84 -7.63
CA ARG A 71 1.03 7.29 -7.51
C ARG A 71 2.17 7.53 -6.54
N TRP A 72 2.12 6.88 -5.38
CA TRP A 72 3.21 6.95 -4.41
C TRP A 72 4.49 6.33 -4.95
N CYS A 73 4.41 5.24 -5.71
CA CYS A 73 5.52 4.58 -6.38
C CYS A 73 6.24 5.54 -7.35
N GLN A 74 5.49 6.13 -8.29
CA GLN A 74 6.07 7.10 -9.22
C GLN A 74 6.65 8.32 -8.47
N GLY A 75 5.91 8.86 -7.50
CA GLY A 75 6.33 10.00 -6.69
C GLY A 75 7.58 9.74 -5.86
N ASN A 76 7.76 8.56 -5.31
CA ASN A 76 8.97 8.20 -4.57
C ASN A 76 10.16 7.97 -5.51
N LEU A 77 9.95 7.42 -6.70
CA LEU A 77 11.00 7.29 -7.69
C LEU A 77 11.44 8.65 -8.27
N GLN A 78 10.57 9.67 -8.25
CA GLN A 78 10.97 11.05 -8.55
C GLN A 78 12.04 11.59 -7.58
N TYR A 79 12.17 11.03 -6.36
CA TYR A 79 13.15 11.49 -5.38
C TYR A 79 14.60 11.24 -5.78
N PHE A 80 14.87 10.39 -6.78
CA PHE A 80 16.21 10.29 -7.38
C PHE A 80 16.72 11.66 -7.83
N GLY A 81 15.84 12.50 -8.39
CA GLY A 81 16.16 13.87 -8.80
C GLY A 81 16.38 14.85 -7.64
N LEU A 82 16.05 14.47 -6.40
CA LEU A 82 16.14 15.30 -5.20
C LEU A 82 17.32 14.93 -4.28
N LEU A 83 17.98 13.78 -4.50
CA LEU A 83 19.10 13.33 -3.65
C LEU A 83 20.27 14.32 -3.65
N GLY A 84 20.47 15.02 -4.77
CA GLY A 84 21.50 16.06 -4.95
C GLY A 84 21.11 17.45 -4.44
N MET A 85 19.95 17.61 -3.79
CA MET A 85 19.53 18.89 -3.25
C MET A 85 20.54 19.39 -2.20
N ARG A 86 20.92 20.66 -2.31
CA ARG A 86 21.87 21.30 -1.39
C ARG A 86 21.21 21.54 -0.03
N ASP A 87 22.05 21.50 1.00
CA ASP A 87 21.72 21.86 2.39
C ASP A 87 20.64 21.00 3.07
N ILE A 88 20.26 19.86 2.48
CA ILE A 88 19.42 18.88 3.17
C ILE A 88 20.24 18.12 4.22
N LYS A 89 19.63 17.88 5.40
CA LYS A 89 20.27 17.14 6.50
C LYS A 89 20.52 15.68 6.10
N PRO A 90 21.59 15.02 6.61
CA PRO A 90 21.89 13.62 6.26
C PRO A 90 20.73 12.65 6.50
N VAL A 91 20.02 12.80 7.62
CA VAL A 91 18.83 11.99 7.94
C VAL A 91 17.71 12.21 6.91
N SER A 92 17.49 13.45 6.47
CA SER A 92 16.49 13.74 5.44
C SER A 92 16.87 13.14 4.09
N ARG A 93 18.16 13.14 3.73
CA ARG A 93 18.65 12.44 2.53
C ARG A 93 18.46 10.93 2.65
N MET A 94 18.76 10.34 3.81
CA MET A 94 18.50 8.93 4.08
C MET A 94 17.02 8.59 3.94
N GLN A 95 16.11 9.42 4.44
CA GLN A 95 14.67 9.21 4.30
C GLN A 95 14.22 9.20 2.83
N LEU A 96 14.76 10.07 1.98
CA LEU A 96 14.50 10.02 0.53
C LEU A 96 15.00 8.71 -0.09
N VAL A 97 16.19 8.24 0.30
CA VAL A 97 16.72 6.94 -0.16
C VAL A 97 15.83 5.78 0.31
N LEU A 98 15.39 5.78 1.57
CA LEU A 98 14.49 4.75 2.09
C LEU A 98 13.13 4.76 1.36
N ALA A 99 12.59 5.94 1.05
CA ALA A 99 11.35 6.08 0.29
C ALA A 99 11.46 5.52 -1.14
N ILE A 100 12.62 5.71 -1.80
CA ILE A 100 12.95 5.06 -3.07
C ILE A 100 13.02 3.54 -2.89
N LEU A 101 13.79 3.07 -1.91
CA LEU A 101 14.03 1.64 -1.69
C LEU A 101 12.76 0.87 -1.37
N MET A 102 11.79 1.49 -0.68
CA MET A 102 10.48 0.92 -0.40
C MET A 102 9.80 0.35 -1.65
N TYR A 103 9.91 1.04 -2.80
CA TYR A 103 9.33 0.57 -4.07
C TYR A 103 10.27 -0.29 -4.91
N THR A 104 11.57 -0.35 -4.61
CA THR A 104 12.47 -1.34 -5.23
C THR A 104 12.22 -2.75 -4.72
N GLY A 105 11.55 -2.90 -3.58
CA GLY A 105 11.19 -4.19 -3.00
C GLY A 105 10.30 -5.03 -3.91
N ALA A 106 9.29 -4.43 -4.55
CA ALA A 106 8.38 -5.13 -5.46
C ALA A 106 9.07 -5.83 -6.64
N PRO A 107 9.89 -5.16 -7.47
CA PRO A 107 10.61 -5.82 -8.56
C PRO A 107 11.66 -6.80 -8.04
N ALA A 108 12.33 -6.51 -6.91
CA ALA A 108 13.25 -7.46 -6.29
C ALA A 108 12.54 -8.74 -5.85
N TRP A 109 11.34 -8.63 -5.29
CA TRP A 109 10.50 -9.78 -4.90
C TRP A 109 10.06 -10.59 -6.12
N MET A 110 9.66 -9.94 -7.21
CA MET A 110 9.33 -10.63 -8.47
C MET A 110 10.55 -11.37 -9.04
N LEU A 111 11.73 -10.75 -9.03
CA LEU A 111 12.97 -11.40 -9.47
C LEU A 111 13.34 -12.58 -8.55
N PHE A 112 13.14 -12.46 -7.24
CA PHE A 112 13.34 -13.54 -6.29
C PHE A 112 12.43 -14.74 -6.60
N ILE A 113 11.13 -14.51 -6.87
CA ILE A 113 10.20 -15.58 -7.27
C ILE A 113 10.62 -16.22 -8.59
N LEU A 114 10.98 -15.42 -9.60
CA LEU A 114 11.36 -15.93 -10.92
C LEU A 114 12.66 -16.74 -10.88
N THR A 115 13.68 -16.22 -10.19
CA THR A 115 14.96 -16.92 -10.03
C THR A 115 14.77 -18.18 -9.19
N GLY A 116 14.02 -18.12 -8.08
CA GLY A 116 13.66 -19.29 -7.29
C GLY A 116 12.94 -20.36 -8.13
N THR A 117 11.95 -19.95 -8.93
CA THR A 117 11.23 -20.86 -9.84
C THR A 117 12.15 -21.48 -10.88
N ALA A 118 13.06 -20.70 -11.47
CA ALA A 118 14.06 -21.23 -12.41
C ALA A 118 14.97 -22.28 -11.74
N GLN A 119 15.39 -22.07 -10.49
CA GLN A 119 16.17 -23.05 -9.73
C GLN A 119 15.41 -24.38 -9.54
N VAL A 120 14.09 -24.32 -9.32
CA VAL A 120 13.24 -25.52 -9.26
C VAL A 120 13.21 -26.24 -10.60
N MET A 121 13.04 -25.51 -11.70
CA MET A 121 12.99 -26.08 -13.05
C MET A 121 14.33 -26.73 -13.48
N LEU A 122 15.45 -26.16 -13.04
CA LEU A 122 16.79 -26.70 -13.30
C LEU A 122 17.14 -27.92 -12.42
N GLY A 123 16.27 -28.31 -11.48
CA GLY A 123 16.51 -29.45 -10.59
C GLY A 123 17.56 -29.18 -9.52
N HIS A 124 17.96 -27.92 -9.31
CA HIS A 124 18.95 -27.56 -8.30
C HIS A 124 18.44 -27.75 -6.86
N TYR A 125 17.11 -27.83 -6.68
CA TYR A 125 16.47 -28.06 -5.39
C TYR A 125 15.62 -29.34 -5.40
N ASN A 126 16.28 -30.48 -5.25
CA ASN A 126 15.63 -31.65 -4.68
C ASN A 126 15.94 -31.64 -3.18
N LEU A 127 15.01 -31.11 -2.37
CA LEU A 127 15.03 -31.20 -0.89
C LEU A 127 15.27 -32.63 -0.37
N LEU A 128 15.01 -33.63 -1.22
CA LEU A 128 15.13 -35.06 -0.92
C LEU A 128 16.27 -35.76 -1.68
N GLY A 129 17.23 -35.03 -2.27
CA GLY A 129 18.47 -35.62 -2.76
C GLY A 129 18.98 -35.14 -4.12
N SER A 130 19.27 -33.85 -4.30
CA SER A 130 20.14 -33.43 -5.42
C SER A 130 21.60 -33.44 -4.99
N GLU A 131 22.48 -33.84 -5.91
CA GLU A 131 23.94 -33.73 -5.80
C GLU A 131 24.41 -32.28 -5.50
N TYR A 132 23.57 -31.27 -5.79
CA TYR A 132 23.79 -29.86 -5.45
C TYR A 132 23.80 -29.57 -3.94
N ALA A 133 22.96 -30.24 -3.14
CA ALA A 133 23.02 -30.18 -1.69
C ALA A 133 24.26 -30.93 -1.16
N ALA A 134 24.63 -32.03 -1.81
CA ALA A 134 25.80 -32.84 -1.47
C ALA A 134 27.14 -32.12 -1.77
N ALA A 135 27.16 -31.21 -2.75
CA ALA A 135 28.33 -30.40 -3.10
C ALA A 135 28.57 -29.17 -2.19
N GLY A 136 27.75 -28.94 -1.16
CA GLY A 136 27.91 -27.81 -0.24
C GLY A 136 27.69 -26.42 -0.88
N ALA A 137 27.07 -26.37 -2.06
CA ALA A 137 26.99 -25.14 -2.87
C ALA A 137 25.88 -24.16 -2.45
N TYR A 138 24.92 -24.56 -1.60
CA TYR A 138 23.82 -23.70 -1.15
C TYR A 138 23.72 -23.66 0.39
N PRO A 139 23.93 -22.50 1.03
CA PRO A 139 23.87 -22.38 2.49
C PRO A 139 22.41 -22.31 2.97
N ALA A 140 21.72 -23.45 3.02
CA ALA A 140 20.30 -23.53 3.36
C ALA A 140 19.98 -22.92 4.75
N GLU A 141 20.86 -23.11 5.74
CA GLU A 141 20.72 -22.52 7.07
C GLU A 141 20.80 -20.99 7.05
N LEU A 142 21.72 -20.42 6.26
CA LEU A 142 21.81 -18.98 6.06
C LEU A 142 20.54 -18.45 5.38
N GLY A 143 20.05 -19.14 4.36
CA GLY A 143 18.80 -18.79 3.66
C GLY A 143 17.60 -18.76 4.59
N LEU A 144 17.44 -19.82 5.41
CA LEU A 144 16.38 -19.89 6.41
C LEU A 144 16.54 -18.81 7.49
N GLY A 145 17.76 -18.59 7.99
CA GLY A 145 18.06 -17.56 8.98
C GLY A 145 17.76 -16.15 8.47
N LEU A 146 18.12 -15.84 7.23
CA LEU A 146 17.78 -14.58 6.56
C LEU A 146 16.26 -14.43 6.38
N PHE A 147 15.58 -15.48 5.93
CA PHE A 147 14.12 -15.47 5.78
C PHE A 147 13.42 -15.19 7.11
N ILE A 148 13.75 -15.94 8.17
CA ILE A 148 13.17 -15.74 9.51
C ILE A 148 13.45 -14.32 10.02
N THR A 149 14.67 -13.82 9.83
CA THR A 149 15.04 -12.46 10.26
C THR A 149 14.22 -11.40 9.53
N ILE A 150 14.12 -11.49 8.20
CA ILE A 150 13.36 -10.53 7.38
C ILE A 150 11.87 -10.59 7.73
N MET A 151 11.30 -11.79 7.86
CA MET A 151 9.89 -11.95 8.24
C MET A 151 9.62 -11.40 9.65
N THR A 152 10.52 -11.65 10.60
CA THR A 152 10.40 -11.11 11.97
C THR A 152 10.42 -9.59 11.95
N LEU A 153 11.38 -8.97 11.27
CA LEU A 153 11.47 -7.52 11.17
C LEU A 153 10.25 -6.93 10.46
N SER A 154 9.82 -7.52 9.34
CA SER A 154 8.69 -7.06 8.54
C SER A 154 7.35 -7.16 9.28
N LEU A 155 7.13 -8.21 10.06
CA LEU A 155 5.88 -8.44 10.79
C LEU A 155 5.87 -7.83 12.20
N SER A 156 7.03 -7.46 12.73
CA SER A 156 7.14 -6.90 14.09
C SER A 156 6.21 -5.71 14.37
N PRO A 157 6.02 -4.71 13.48
CA PRO A 157 5.13 -3.58 13.79
C PRO A 157 3.67 -4.03 13.94
N LYS A 158 3.23 -5.01 13.15
CA LYS A 158 1.88 -5.58 13.24
C LYS A 158 1.67 -6.29 14.58
N PHE A 159 2.60 -7.15 14.97
CA PHE A 159 2.51 -7.84 16.26
C PHE A 159 2.57 -6.89 17.45
N MET A 160 3.41 -5.85 17.36
CA MET A 160 3.48 -4.80 18.39
C MET A 160 2.16 -4.02 18.48
N GLY A 161 1.54 -3.64 17.35
CA GLY A 161 0.24 -2.96 17.36
C GLY A 161 -0.86 -3.80 18.00
N VAL A 162 -0.95 -5.08 17.64
CA VAL A 162 -1.89 -6.03 18.26
C VAL A 162 -1.62 -6.20 19.75
N ALA A 163 -0.35 -6.31 20.15
CA ALA A 163 0.04 -6.40 21.56
C ALA A 163 -0.33 -5.14 22.35
N CYS A 164 -0.12 -3.94 21.79
CA CYS A 164 -0.52 -2.68 22.38
C CYS A 164 -2.03 -2.64 22.66
N VAL A 165 -2.85 -3.06 21.69
CA VAL A 165 -4.30 -3.15 21.88
C VAL A 165 -4.63 -4.19 22.94
N LEU A 166 -4.05 -5.40 22.87
CA LEU A 166 -4.34 -6.51 23.79
C LEU A 166 -3.90 -6.26 25.24
N PHE A 167 -2.86 -5.46 25.47
CA PHE A 167 -2.41 -5.14 26.83
C PHE A 167 -3.12 -3.93 27.44
N SER A 168 -3.82 -3.12 26.63
CA SER A 168 -4.66 -2.05 27.13
C SER A 168 -6.10 -2.53 27.34
N ALA A 169 -6.56 -2.57 28.59
CA ALA A 169 -7.94 -2.94 28.91
C ALA A 169 -8.97 -2.02 28.20
N ARG A 170 -8.66 -0.72 28.12
CA ARG A 170 -9.48 0.28 27.43
C ARG A 170 -9.56 0.00 25.93
N GLU A 171 -8.42 -0.18 25.27
CA GLU A 171 -8.40 -0.41 23.82
C GLU A 171 -9.02 -1.75 23.45
N ARG A 172 -8.72 -2.82 24.19
CA ARG A 172 -9.43 -4.11 24.01
C ARG A 172 -10.94 -3.94 24.04
N GLN A 173 -11.48 -3.16 24.98
CA GLN A 173 -12.92 -2.94 25.09
C GLN A 173 -13.47 -2.13 23.91
N ARG A 174 -12.75 -1.10 23.43
CA ARG A 174 -13.09 -0.36 22.20
C ARG A 174 -13.20 -1.29 20.99
N TYR A 175 -12.27 -2.23 20.86
CA TYR A 175 -12.29 -3.29 19.83
C TYR A 175 -13.17 -4.51 20.18
N GLY A 176 -13.94 -4.49 21.28
CA GLY A 176 -14.98 -5.48 21.61
C GLY A 176 -14.49 -6.76 22.27
N GLY A 177 -13.35 -6.68 22.92
CA GLY A 177 -12.75 -7.76 23.69
C GLY A 177 -11.55 -8.39 23.00
N GLY A 178 -10.73 -9.08 23.80
CA GLY A 178 -9.47 -9.67 23.34
C GLY A 178 -9.65 -10.76 22.27
N LEU A 179 -10.73 -11.54 22.34
CA LEU A 179 -11.02 -12.58 21.33
C LEU A 179 -11.31 -11.97 19.96
N ILE A 180 -12.12 -10.91 19.89
CA ILE A 180 -12.42 -10.22 18.63
C ILE A 180 -11.15 -9.58 18.05
N VAL A 181 -10.33 -8.96 18.90
CA VAL A 181 -9.01 -8.43 18.48
C VAL A 181 -8.13 -9.54 17.89
N ALA A 182 -8.03 -10.69 18.54
CA ALA A 182 -7.20 -11.80 18.05
C ALA A 182 -7.71 -12.37 16.72
N ILE A 183 -9.03 -12.52 16.56
CA ILE A 183 -9.65 -12.96 15.30
C ILE A 183 -9.39 -11.91 14.20
N ASN A 184 -9.58 -10.63 14.50
CA ASN A 184 -9.32 -9.55 13.54
C ASN A 184 -7.85 -9.47 13.14
N ALA A 185 -6.93 -9.67 14.08
CA ALA A 185 -5.50 -9.73 13.79
C ALA A 185 -5.16 -10.89 12.83
N LEU A 186 -5.75 -12.07 13.03
CA LEU A 186 -5.57 -13.22 12.14
C LEU A 186 -6.17 -12.96 10.76
N LEU A 187 -7.40 -12.43 10.71
CA LEU A 187 -8.07 -12.10 9.46
C LEU A 187 -7.32 -11.02 8.67
N GLU A 188 -6.86 -9.96 9.34
CA GLU A 188 -6.01 -8.92 8.76
C GLU A 188 -4.71 -9.53 8.21
N PHE A 189 -4.05 -10.40 8.97
CA PHE A 189 -2.83 -11.06 8.53
C PHE A 189 -3.06 -11.90 7.26
N ILE A 190 -4.14 -12.69 7.21
CA ILE A 190 -4.50 -13.50 6.03
C ILE A 190 -4.81 -12.59 4.85
N THR A 191 -5.66 -11.59 5.02
CA THR A 191 -6.07 -10.69 3.93
C THR A 191 -4.87 -9.90 3.39
N SER A 192 -4.03 -9.34 4.26
CA SER A 192 -2.83 -8.62 3.85
C SER A 192 -1.80 -9.53 3.17
N ALA A 193 -1.61 -10.76 3.65
CA ALA A 193 -0.72 -11.75 3.01
C ALA A 193 -1.21 -12.13 1.60
N LEU A 194 -2.53 -12.22 1.38
CA LEU A 194 -3.11 -12.48 0.06
C LEU A 194 -3.02 -11.26 -0.88
N MET A 195 -3.16 -10.04 -0.36
CA MET A 195 -3.07 -8.80 -1.13
C MET A 195 -1.63 -8.45 -1.53
N ALA A 196 -0.65 -8.69 -0.65
CA ALA A 196 0.75 -8.33 -0.85
C ALA A 196 1.34 -8.76 -2.21
N PRO A 197 1.24 -10.03 -2.67
CA PRO A 197 1.77 -10.44 -3.96
C PRO A 197 1.07 -9.74 -5.13
N VAL A 198 -0.23 -9.44 -5.01
CA VAL A 198 -1.01 -8.75 -6.06
C VAL A 198 -0.52 -7.32 -6.24
N VAL A 199 -0.29 -6.62 -5.13
CA VAL A 199 0.25 -5.25 -5.11
C VAL A 199 1.67 -5.24 -5.68
N ALA A 200 2.56 -6.09 -5.14
CA ALA A 200 3.96 -6.18 -5.57
C ALA A 200 4.10 -6.52 -7.06
N PHE A 201 3.27 -7.41 -7.60
CA PHE A 201 3.30 -7.74 -9.03
C PHE A 201 2.88 -6.54 -9.90
N THR A 202 1.86 -5.79 -9.46
CA THR A 202 1.40 -4.59 -10.18
C THR A 202 2.45 -3.49 -10.15
N GLU A 203 3.07 -3.26 -8.99
CA GLU A 203 4.17 -2.31 -8.82
C GLU A 203 5.38 -2.68 -9.68
N ALA A 204 5.77 -3.96 -9.68
CA ALA A 204 6.88 -4.43 -10.50
C ALA A 204 6.63 -4.21 -12.00
N ILE A 205 5.42 -4.51 -12.50
CA ILE A 205 5.03 -4.21 -13.89
C ILE A 205 5.07 -2.70 -14.16
N PHE A 206 4.55 -1.91 -13.23
CA PHE A 206 4.53 -0.46 -13.38
C PHE A 206 5.94 0.12 -13.46
N ILE A 207 6.83 -0.28 -12.54
CA ILE A 207 8.24 0.14 -12.50
C ILE A 207 8.97 -0.29 -13.77
N ALA A 208 8.78 -1.53 -14.23
CA ALA A 208 9.34 -2.01 -15.48
C ALA A 208 8.83 -1.21 -16.70
N GLY A 209 7.62 -0.63 -16.61
CA GLY A 209 7.03 0.23 -17.62
C GLY A 209 7.52 1.68 -17.63
N LEU A 210 8.12 2.18 -16.54
CA LEU A 210 8.53 3.59 -16.43
C LEU A 210 9.54 4.02 -17.50
N PRO A 211 10.58 3.23 -17.85
CA PRO A 211 11.51 3.59 -18.93
C PRO A 211 10.82 3.71 -20.30
N PHE A 212 9.66 3.07 -20.47
CA PHE A 212 8.86 3.09 -21.70
C PHE A 212 7.77 4.16 -21.68
N GLY A 213 7.82 5.11 -20.73
CA GLY A 213 6.89 6.23 -20.64
C GLY A 213 5.55 5.89 -19.97
N ARG A 214 5.42 4.71 -19.35
CA ARG A 214 4.26 4.41 -18.50
C ARG A 214 4.24 5.41 -17.35
N GLN A 215 3.08 6.00 -17.09
CA GLN A 215 2.91 6.98 -16.03
C GLN A 215 1.50 6.87 -15.45
N ILE A 216 1.35 7.25 -14.20
CA ILE A 216 0.04 7.40 -13.56
C ILE A 216 -0.37 8.87 -13.65
N LYS A 217 -1.59 9.13 -14.11
CA LYS A 217 -2.16 10.47 -14.11
C LYS A 217 -2.85 10.72 -12.77
N TRP A 218 -2.78 11.94 -12.28
CA TRP A 218 -3.59 12.37 -11.15
C TRP A 218 -5.03 12.55 -11.62
N ASP A 219 -5.87 11.55 -11.36
CA ASP A 219 -7.29 11.55 -11.68
C ASP A 219 -8.12 11.80 -10.41
N VAL A 220 -9.38 12.20 -10.56
CA VAL A 220 -10.29 12.44 -9.43
C VAL A 220 -10.46 11.14 -8.65
N GLN A 221 -9.99 11.14 -7.40
CA GLN A 221 -10.15 10.00 -6.51
C GLN A 221 -11.63 9.83 -6.18
N ARG A 222 -12.16 8.65 -6.47
CA ARG A 222 -13.50 8.25 -6.02
C ARG A 222 -13.41 7.91 -4.54
N ARG A 223 -14.12 8.68 -3.71
CA ARG A 223 -14.14 8.52 -2.25
C ARG A 223 -15.33 7.67 -1.78
N ASP A 224 -16.44 7.70 -2.50
CA ASP A 224 -17.60 6.88 -2.16
C ASP A 224 -17.36 5.40 -2.46
N GLY A 225 -17.66 4.55 -1.48
CA GLY A 225 -17.52 3.10 -1.62
C GLY A 225 -18.47 2.53 -2.68
N ARG A 226 -17.94 1.67 -3.55
CA ARG A 226 -18.72 0.91 -4.53
C ARG A 226 -18.26 -0.54 -4.58
N ALA A 227 -19.19 -1.44 -4.88
CA ALA A 227 -18.85 -2.80 -5.23
C ALA A 227 -18.14 -2.86 -6.60
N VAL A 228 -17.02 -3.59 -6.66
CA VAL A 228 -16.33 -3.91 -7.91
C VAL A 228 -17.02 -5.12 -8.56
N SER A 229 -17.37 -4.99 -9.84
CA SER A 229 -17.99 -6.10 -10.58
C SER A 229 -16.97 -7.20 -10.88
N TRP A 230 -17.44 -8.44 -11.05
CA TRP A 230 -16.59 -9.56 -11.48
C TRP A 230 -15.87 -9.29 -12.80
N TYR A 231 -16.55 -8.63 -13.75
CA TYR A 231 -15.97 -8.26 -15.04
C TYR A 231 -14.80 -7.28 -14.88
N GLU A 232 -15.00 -6.24 -14.06
CA GLU A 232 -13.95 -5.26 -13.77
C GLU A 232 -12.77 -5.89 -13.04
N ALA A 233 -13.04 -6.70 -12.01
CA ALA A 233 -12.00 -7.41 -11.27
C ALA A 233 -11.21 -8.37 -12.16
N ALA A 234 -11.90 -9.11 -13.05
CA ALA A 234 -11.25 -10.01 -14.00
C ALA A 234 -10.35 -9.24 -14.97
N HIS A 235 -10.81 -8.13 -15.55
CA HIS A 235 -9.97 -7.33 -16.43
C HIS A 235 -8.73 -6.75 -15.74
N ALA A 236 -8.85 -6.39 -14.46
CA ALA A 236 -7.72 -5.86 -13.70
C ALA A 236 -6.71 -6.95 -13.28
N TYR A 237 -7.19 -8.13 -12.88
CA TYR A 237 -6.38 -9.14 -12.17
C TYR A 237 -6.26 -10.50 -12.86
N LEU A 238 -6.79 -10.66 -14.07
CA LEU A 238 -6.55 -11.86 -14.89
C LEU A 238 -5.05 -12.13 -15.10
N PRO A 239 -4.18 -11.14 -15.40
CA PRO A 239 -2.74 -11.37 -15.51
C PRO A 239 -2.13 -11.96 -14.23
N HIS A 240 -2.55 -11.50 -13.05
CA HIS A 240 -2.10 -12.01 -11.76
C HIS A 240 -2.55 -13.46 -11.55
N THR A 241 -3.81 -13.75 -11.85
CA THR A 241 -4.37 -15.10 -11.73
C THR A 241 -3.64 -16.07 -12.67
N LEU A 242 -3.41 -15.68 -13.93
CA LEU A 242 -2.68 -16.48 -14.90
C LEU A 242 -1.22 -16.70 -14.47
N PHE A 243 -0.57 -15.69 -13.90
CA PHE A 243 0.77 -15.83 -13.35
C PHE A 243 0.82 -16.84 -12.20
N GLY A 244 -0.14 -16.78 -11.26
CA GLY A 244 -0.26 -17.75 -10.18
C GLY A 244 -0.51 -19.18 -10.66
N VAL A 245 -1.38 -19.34 -11.67
CA VAL A 245 -1.65 -20.65 -12.30
C VAL A 245 -0.39 -21.19 -13.00
N ALA A 246 0.34 -20.34 -13.73
CA ALA A 246 1.58 -20.72 -14.39
C ALA A 246 2.65 -21.17 -13.39
N LEU A 247 2.87 -20.42 -12.31
CA LEU A 247 3.78 -20.82 -11.23
C LEU A 247 3.37 -22.14 -10.58
N THR A 248 2.09 -22.31 -10.30
CA THR A 248 1.56 -23.56 -9.72
C THR A 248 1.78 -24.74 -10.67
N ALA A 249 1.56 -24.55 -11.98
CA ALA A 249 1.81 -25.58 -12.99
C ALA A 249 3.30 -25.94 -13.05
N VAL A 250 4.21 -24.97 -12.98
CA VAL A 250 5.65 -25.23 -12.89
C VAL A 250 5.96 -26.06 -11.65
N PHE A 251 5.56 -25.63 -10.46
CA PHE A 251 5.85 -26.40 -9.25
C PHE A 251 5.23 -27.80 -9.28
N TRP A 252 4.01 -27.95 -9.82
CA TRP A 252 3.37 -29.26 -9.97
C TRP A 252 4.19 -30.23 -10.83
N ASN A 253 4.78 -29.75 -11.93
CA ASN A 253 5.53 -30.59 -12.86
C ASN A 253 6.97 -30.87 -12.41
N TYR A 254 7.61 -29.96 -11.68
CA TYR A 254 9.02 -30.08 -11.31
C TYR A 254 9.23 -30.51 -9.85
N ASN A 255 8.53 -29.91 -8.88
CA ASN A 255 8.60 -30.27 -7.46
C ASN A 255 7.40 -29.69 -6.68
N SER A 256 6.42 -30.55 -6.40
CA SER A 256 5.14 -30.13 -5.81
C SER A 256 5.23 -29.68 -4.35
N VAL A 257 6.32 -30.01 -3.63
CA VAL A 257 6.54 -29.54 -2.25
C VAL A 257 6.58 -28.01 -2.18
N PHE A 258 7.07 -27.34 -3.23
CA PHE A 258 7.08 -25.89 -3.29
C PHE A 258 5.70 -25.26 -3.34
N ILE A 259 4.66 -25.97 -3.76
CA ILE A 259 3.29 -25.44 -3.74
C ILE A 259 2.87 -25.15 -2.29
N LEU A 260 3.26 -26.01 -1.33
CA LEU A 260 2.94 -25.79 0.09
C LEU A 260 3.68 -24.58 0.66
N TRP A 261 4.95 -24.42 0.31
CA TRP A 261 5.75 -23.28 0.75
C TRP A 261 5.31 -21.96 0.11
N ALA A 262 4.94 -21.99 -1.17
CA ALA A 262 4.46 -20.83 -1.90
C ALA A 262 2.94 -20.61 -1.74
N ALA A 263 2.23 -21.43 -0.95
CA ALA A 263 0.78 -21.45 -0.91
C ALA A 263 0.14 -20.07 -0.63
N PRO A 264 0.60 -19.26 0.35
CA PRO A 264 0.02 -17.93 0.57
C PRO A 264 0.17 -17.01 -0.63
N LEU A 265 1.31 -17.09 -1.32
CA LEU A 265 1.62 -16.29 -2.50
C LEU A 265 0.82 -16.73 -3.72
N LEU A 266 0.76 -18.04 -3.98
CA LEU A 266 -0.04 -18.62 -5.07
C LEU A 266 -1.53 -18.34 -4.87
N ALA A 267 -2.01 -18.50 -3.63
CA ALA A 267 -3.39 -18.17 -3.26
C ALA A 267 -3.68 -16.69 -3.49
N GLY A 268 -2.79 -15.78 -3.09
CA GLY A 268 -2.94 -14.34 -3.34
C GLY A 268 -3.10 -14.02 -4.83
N PHE A 269 -2.27 -14.62 -5.69
CA PHE A 269 -2.39 -14.47 -7.14
C PHE A 269 -3.69 -15.06 -7.69
N MET A 270 -3.99 -16.32 -7.37
CA MET A 270 -5.13 -17.05 -7.93
C MET A 270 -6.48 -16.53 -7.41
N LEU A 271 -6.52 -15.98 -6.20
CA LEU A 271 -7.73 -15.44 -5.57
C LEU A 271 -7.85 -13.91 -5.71
N SER A 272 -6.97 -13.25 -6.47
CA SER A 272 -6.98 -11.80 -6.65
C SER A 272 -8.34 -11.25 -7.14
N ILE A 273 -9.00 -11.94 -8.06
CA ILE A 273 -10.34 -11.60 -8.58
C ILE A 273 -11.42 -11.74 -7.50
N PRO A 274 -11.68 -12.93 -6.91
CA PRO A 274 -12.73 -13.06 -5.90
C PRO A 274 -12.46 -12.24 -4.65
N LEU A 275 -11.18 -12.06 -4.26
CA LEU A 275 -10.80 -11.21 -3.14
C LEU A 275 -11.25 -9.76 -3.38
N THR A 276 -10.98 -9.21 -4.56
CA THR A 276 -11.39 -7.85 -4.95
C THR A 276 -12.90 -7.65 -4.88
N VAL A 277 -13.66 -8.61 -5.41
CA VAL A 277 -15.13 -8.52 -5.43
C VAL A 277 -15.71 -8.63 -4.02
N LEU A 278 -15.19 -9.58 -3.22
CA LEU A 278 -15.67 -9.81 -1.86
C LEU A 278 -15.40 -8.60 -0.96
N THR A 279 -14.16 -8.09 -0.94
CA THR A 279 -13.75 -7.01 -0.03
C THR A 279 -14.35 -5.66 -0.40
N SER A 280 -14.78 -5.45 -1.64
CA SER A 280 -15.50 -4.24 -2.06
C SER A 280 -17.02 -4.34 -1.91
N SER A 281 -17.56 -5.49 -1.53
CA SER A 281 -19.01 -5.70 -1.50
C SER A 281 -19.68 -5.04 -0.28
N HIS A 282 -20.81 -4.37 -0.52
CA HIS A 282 -21.61 -3.74 0.55
C HIS A 282 -22.14 -4.75 1.56
N TRP A 283 -22.49 -5.96 1.11
CA TRP A 283 -22.92 -7.05 1.99
C TRP A 283 -21.81 -7.45 2.96
N PHE A 284 -20.58 -7.63 2.47
CA PHE A 284 -19.44 -7.99 3.31
C PHE A 284 -19.10 -6.87 4.29
N GLY A 285 -19.12 -5.60 3.85
CA GLY A 285 -18.95 -4.45 4.75
C GLY A 285 -20.01 -4.41 5.86
N ALA A 286 -21.30 -4.59 5.53
CA ALA A 286 -22.37 -4.63 6.52
C ALA A 286 -22.24 -5.83 7.48
N PHE A 287 -21.79 -6.99 6.99
CA PHE A 287 -21.50 -8.17 7.81
C PHE A 287 -20.34 -7.91 8.78
N SER A 288 -19.26 -7.29 8.31
CA SER A 288 -18.09 -6.90 9.11
C SER A 288 -18.48 -6.00 10.27
N VAL A 289 -19.24 -4.93 10.01
CA VAL A 289 -19.73 -4.02 11.06
C VAL A 289 -20.64 -4.75 12.07
N ARG A 290 -21.59 -5.56 11.58
CA ARG A 290 -22.55 -6.29 12.44
C ARG A 290 -21.88 -7.31 13.36
N THR A 291 -20.87 -8.02 12.86
CA THR A 291 -20.15 -9.05 13.62
C THR A 291 -18.98 -8.51 14.41
N GLY A 292 -18.55 -7.28 14.10
CA GLY A 292 -17.34 -6.69 14.64
C GLY A 292 -16.05 -7.27 14.05
N LEU A 293 -16.15 -8.07 12.98
CA LEU A 293 -15.01 -8.59 12.22
C LEU A 293 -14.56 -7.54 11.19
N PHE A 294 -13.26 -7.30 11.05
CA PHE A 294 -12.68 -6.19 10.26
C PHE A 294 -13.18 -4.78 10.64
N ALA A 295 -13.96 -4.64 11.70
CA ALA A 295 -14.50 -3.37 12.16
C ALA A 295 -13.47 -2.60 12.99
N ILE A 296 -13.39 -1.29 12.77
CA ILE A 296 -12.64 -0.37 13.63
C ILE A 296 -13.51 0.10 14.80
N PRO A 297 -12.94 0.65 15.89
CA PRO A 297 -13.71 1.16 17.02
C PRO A 297 -14.82 2.14 16.61
N GLU A 298 -14.54 2.98 15.61
CA GLU A 298 -15.43 4.02 15.09
C GLU A 298 -16.65 3.42 14.37
N ASP A 299 -16.58 2.19 13.84
CA ASP A 299 -17.73 1.51 13.25
C ASP A 299 -18.77 1.10 14.30
N ARG A 300 -18.34 0.96 15.56
CA ARG A 300 -19.19 0.54 16.67
C ARG A 300 -19.69 1.71 17.49
N ASP A 301 -18.81 2.65 17.76
CA ASP A 301 -19.17 3.91 18.41
C ASP A 301 -18.68 5.07 17.56
N MET A 302 -19.53 5.48 16.61
CA MET A 302 -19.23 6.56 15.69
C MET A 302 -18.99 7.87 16.47
N PRO A 303 -17.83 8.52 16.33
CA PRO A 303 -17.54 9.77 17.02
C PRO A 303 -18.53 10.90 16.70
N LEU A 304 -18.72 11.83 17.63
CA LEU A 304 -19.69 12.92 17.51
C LEU A 304 -19.47 13.77 16.25
N ILE A 305 -18.21 14.04 15.89
CA ILE A 305 -17.88 14.84 14.70
C ILE A 305 -18.35 14.17 13.40
N LEU A 306 -18.21 12.84 13.30
CA LEU A 306 -18.71 12.09 12.16
C LEU A 306 -20.24 12.03 12.14
N ARG A 307 -20.89 11.89 13.30
CA ARG A 307 -22.37 11.99 13.41
C ARG A 307 -22.87 13.34 12.91
N GLN A 308 -22.21 14.43 13.29
CA GLN A 308 -22.59 15.78 12.87
C GLN A 308 -22.43 15.99 11.35
N ILE A 309 -21.33 15.50 10.77
CA ILE A 309 -21.11 15.56 9.32
C ILE A 309 -22.16 14.73 8.57
N ALA A 310 -22.43 13.50 9.03
CA ALA A 310 -23.43 12.61 8.43
C ALA A 310 -24.83 13.22 8.47
N CYS A 311 -25.26 13.80 9.60
CA CYS A 311 -26.55 14.48 9.70
C CYS A 311 -26.63 15.72 8.81
N ARG A 312 -25.55 16.51 8.70
CA ARG A 312 -25.51 17.70 7.82
C ARG A 312 -25.60 17.33 6.35
N GLY A 313 -24.89 16.28 5.91
CA GLY A 313 -24.92 15.79 4.54
C GLY A 313 -26.31 15.29 4.10
N GLN A 314 -27.09 14.71 5.01
CA GLN A 314 -28.47 14.29 4.75
C GLN A 314 -29.48 15.45 4.71
N SER A 315 -29.15 16.59 5.32
CA SER A 315 -30.03 17.77 5.41
C SER A 315 -29.85 18.81 4.30
N THR A 316 -28.87 18.65 3.41
CA THR A 316 -28.76 19.47 2.19
C THR A 316 -29.62 18.85 1.08
N PRO A 317 -30.73 19.48 0.65
CA PRO A 317 -31.35 19.10 -0.60
C PRO A 317 -30.33 19.33 -1.71
N ALA A 318 -30.25 18.39 -2.66
CA ALA A 318 -29.47 18.60 -3.88
C ALA A 318 -29.90 19.94 -4.48
N VAL A 319 -28.97 20.90 -4.57
CA VAL A 319 -29.17 22.13 -5.32
C VAL A 319 -29.19 21.73 -6.80
N SER A 320 -30.36 21.30 -7.27
CA SER A 320 -30.70 21.30 -8.68
C SER A 320 -31.04 22.74 -9.06
N GLY A 321 -30.10 23.44 -9.68
CA GLY A 321 -30.32 24.79 -10.19
C GLY A 321 -29.04 25.41 -10.76
N ASP A 322 -28.97 25.43 -12.08
CA ASP A 322 -28.11 26.25 -12.96
C ASP A 322 -27.16 27.25 -12.27
N LEU A 323 -25.88 26.88 -12.15
CA LEU A 323 -24.78 27.79 -11.84
C LEU A 323 -24.00 28.15 -13.12
N GLN A 324 -24.70 28.60 -14.15
CA GLN A 324 -24.09 29.13 -15.39
C GLN A 324 -24.29 30.64 -15.60
N SER A 325 -24.90 31.38 -14.67
CA SER A 325 -25.29 32.79 -14.95
C SER A 325 -24.68 33.87 -14.05
N THR A 326 -23.72 33.59 -13.16
CA THR A 326 -23.15 34.63 -12.28
C THR A 326 -21.63 34.55 -12.12
N LEU A 327 -20.93 34.72 -13.23
CA LEU A 327 -19.55 35.24 -13.22
C LEU A 327 -19.47 36.34 -14.29
N GLN A 328 -19.87 37.56 -13.93
CA GLN A 328 -19.45 38.74 -14.69
C GLN A 328 -18.01 39.10 -14.30
N PRO A 329 -17.11 39.34 -15.26
CA PRO A 329 -15.75 39.77 -14.98
C PRO A 329 -15.76 41.23 -14.54
N VAL A 330 -15.20 41.52 -13.37
CA VAL A 330 -14.87 42.89 -12.96
C VAL A 330 -13.70 43.34 -13.83
N THR A 331 -14.00 44.19 -14.81
CA THR A 331 -13.00 44.93 -15.59
C THR A 331 -12.37 46.03 -14.73
N GLU A 332 -11.04 46.07 -14.75
CA GLU A 332 -10.21 47.18 -14.30
C GLU A 332 -10.63 48.50 -14.97
N ALA A 333 -10.69 49.58 -14.19
CA ALA A 333 -10.56 50.94 -14.70
C ALA A 333 -10.04 51.89 -13.60
N ALA A 334 -8.92 52.54 -13.92
CA ALA A 334 -8.27 53.70 -13.32
C ALA A 334 -7.62 53.55 -11.92
#